data_AF-W5SXM5-F1
#
_entry.id   AF-W5SXM5-F1
#
_cell.length_a   1.000
_cell.length_b   1.000
_cell.length_c   1.000
_cell.angle_alpha   90.00
_cell.angle_beta   90.00
_cell.angle_gamma   90.00
#
_symmetry.space_group_name_H-M   'P 1'
#
loop_
_entity.id
_entity.type
_entity.pdbx_description
1 polymer ?
#
loop_
_entity_poly.entity_id
_entity_poly.type
_entity_poly.pdbx_seq_one_letter_code
_entity_poly.pdbx_strand_id
1 'polypeptide(L)'
;MKINIKNIKVKSICATLFISLFLSCNNGGPEIREGQAATADGTVIDLKTVSKKIKEASEFAVGVKEIGGLVDSLDGLAKGIGKKIVSSGIATESTHNNKNNGLMAGVYEVALLIETKAKNLQVGESLGDRDLQTKVDTVKTKAEAFKNKLTNQHTDLGSSSGTTDTNAQQAIDRKTHGSNGTHGAKELAELYAAVTVLMKTAKDVLKETIKGIAEPVKIEFAAKVN
;
A
#
# COMPACT_ATOMS: atom_id res chain seq x y z
N MET A 1 -62.68 12.12 24.85
CA MET A 1 -62.92 10.91 25.69
C MET A 1 -61.95 10.99 26.88
N LYS A 2 -62.45 11.23 28.11
CA LYS A 2 -61.61 11.38 29.31
C LYS A 2 -61.36 10.00 29.92
N ILE A 3 -60.12 9.52 29.89
CA ILE A 3 -59.73 8.25 30.50
C ILE A 3 -59.55 8.47 32.01
N ASN A 4 -60.28 7.74 32.84
CA ASN A 4 -60.25 7.85 34.30
C ASN A 4 -59.13 6.94 34.87
N ILE A 5 -58.03 7.55 35.30
CA ILE A 5 -56.77 6.87 35.67
C ILE A 5 -56.82 6.25 37.08
N LYS A 6 -57.85 6.55 37.90
CA LYS A 6 -57.87 6.21 39.34
C LYS A 6 -57.92 4.71 39.68
N ASN A 7 -58.28 3.83 38.75
CA ASN A 7 -58.44 2.39 39.00
C ASN A 7 -57.40 1.50 38.33
N ILE A 8 -56.33 2.08 37.77
CA ILE A 8 -55.34 1.27 37.07
C ILE A 8 -54.33 0.71 38.08
N LYS A 9 -54.33 -0.62 38.26
CA LYS A 9 -53.34 -1.32 39.09
C LYS A 9 -51.95 -1.12 38.47
N VAL A 10 -51.14 -0.21 39.04
CA VAL A 10 -49.77 0.12 38.58
C VAL A 10 -48.91 -1.12 38.35
N LYS A 11 -49.07 -2.16 39.19
CA LYS A 11 -48.40 -3.47 39.01
C LYS A 11 -48.75 -4.17 37.69
N SER A 12 -49.98 -4.01 37.19
CA SER A 12 -50.44 -4.60 35.93
C SER A 12 -49.89 -3.84 34.72
N ILE A 13 -49.87 -2.49 34.76
CA ILE A 13 -49.22 -1.69 33.69
C ILE A 13 -47.74 -2.01 33.63
N CYS A 14 -47.02 -2.01 34.76
CA CYS A 14 -45.60 -2.31 34.77
C CYS A 14 -45.32 -3.72 34.23
N ALA A 15 -46.10 -4.73 34.60
CA ALA A 15 -45.93 -6.08 34.05
C ALA A 15 -46.16 -6.14 32.54
N THR A 16 -47.20 -5.46 32.02
CA THR A 16 -47.44 -5.39 30.57
C THR A 16 -46.35 -4.61 29.84
N LEU A 17 -45.89 -3.48 30.40
CA LEU A 17 -44.80 -2.67 29.82
C LEU A 17 -43.47 -3.46 29.81
N PHE A 18 -43.15 -4.16 30.90
CA PHE A 18 -41.95 -5.00 30.98
C PHE A 18 -42.03 -6.17 30.01
N ILE A 19 -43.17 -6.86 29.89
CA ILE A 19 -43.33 -7.96 28.93
C ILE A 19 -43.26 -7.44 27.49
N SER A 20 -43.85 -6.28 27.16
CA SER A 20 -43.69 -5.67 25.84
C SER A 20 -42.26 -5.21 25.58
N LEU A 21 -41.52 -4.78 26.61
CA LEU A 21 -40.10 -4.41 26.49
C LEU A 21 -39.23 -5.66 26.25
N PHE A 22 -39.45 -6.74 27.00
CA PHE A 22 -38.73 -8.01 26.83
C PHE A 22 -39.06 -8.71 25.51
N LEU A 23 -40.33 -8.66 25.05
CA LEU A 23 -40.72 -9.19 23.73
C LEU A 23 -40.23 -8.29 22.58
N SER A 24 -40.11 -6.98 22.77
CA SER A 24 -39.50 -6.07 21.79
C SER A 24 -37.98 -6.23 21.69
N CYS A 25 -37.32 -6.68 22.77
CA CYS A 25 -35.89 -7.02 22.74
C CYS A 25 -35.61 -8.42 22.19
N ASN A 26 -36.64 -9.26 21.99
CA ASN A 26 -36.49 -10.65 21.52
C ASN A 26 -36.96 -10.86 20.07
N ASN A 27 -37.17 -9.78 19.31
CA ASN A 27 -37.60 -9.86 17.92
C ASN A 27 -36.60 -9.16 17.00
N GLY A 28 -35.93 -9.94 16.14
CA GLY A 28 -35.58 -9.47 14.80
C GLY A 28 -34.12 -9.19 14.50
N GLY A 29 -33.16 -9.60 15.34
CA GLY A 29 -31.79 -9.73 14.84
C GLY A 29 -31.78 -10.79 13.72
N PRO A 30 -31.18 -10.54 12.54
CA PRO A 30 -31.11 -11.55 11.48
C PRO A 30 -30.51 -12.85 12.02
N GLU A 31 -30.94 -14.01 11.50
CA GLU A 31 -30.28 -15.29 11.82
C GLU A 31 -28.80 -15.22 11.41
N ILE A 32 -27.93 -15.01 12.40
CA ILE A 32 -26.49 -14.92 12.20
C ILE A 32 -25.95 -16.34 12.07
N ARG A 33 -25.40 -16.66 10.91
CA ARG A 33 -24.72 -17.94 10.66
C ARG A 33 -23.29 -17.88 11.19
N GLU A 34 -22.65 -19.04 11.32
CA GLU A 34 -21.24 -19.12 11.68
C GLU A 34 -20.38 -18.24 10.75
N GLY A 35 -19.51 -17.40 11.32
CA GLY A 35 -18.69 -16.46 10.56
C GLY A 35 -19.39 -15.14 10.18
N GLN A 36 -20.57 -14.88 10.71
CA GLN A 36 -21.26 -13.59 10.55
C GLN A 36 -21.33 -12.81 11.88
N ALA A 37 -21.47 -11.49 11.78
CA ALA A 37 -21.81 -10.60 12.88
C ALA A 37 -22.95 -9.67 12.45
N ALA A 38 -23.67 -9.06 13.39
CA ALA A 38 -24.65 -8.03 13.07
C ALA A 38 -24.41 -6.76 13.89
N THR A 39 -24.58 -5.62 13.25
CA THR A 39 -24.59 -4.31 13.90
C THR A 39 -25.91 -4.09 14.66
N ALA A 40 -25.93 -3.06 15.51
CA ALA A 40 -27.14 -2.67 16.24
C ALA A 40 -28.32 -2.30 15.33
N ASP A 41 -28.05 -1.92 14.08
CA ASP A 41 -29.08 -1.60 13.08
C ASP A 41 -29.49 -2.80 12.21
N GLY A 42 -29.02 -4.01 12.53
CA GLY A 42 -29.38 -5.26 11.87
C GLY A 42 -28.58 -5.58 10.60
N THR A 43 -27.57 -4.78 10.24
CA THR A 43 -26.69 -5.06 9.10
C THR A 43 -25.81 -6.28 9.39
N VAL A 44 -25.89 -7.29 8.52
CA VAL A 44 -25.07 -8.51 8.63
C VAL A 44 -23.71 -8.32 7.97
N ILE A 45 -22.65 -8.64 8.70
CA ILE A 45 -21.25 -8.62 8.27
C ILE A 45 -20.81 -10.05 8.02
N ASP A 46 -20.23 -10.31 6.85
CA ASP A 46 -19.50 -11.56 6.58
C ASP A 46 -18.04 -11.42 7.02
N LEU A 47 -17.71 -11.95 8.21
CA LEU A 47 -16.37 -11.86 8.79
C LEU A 47 -15.34 -12.64 7.96
N LYS A 48 -15.75 -13.71 7.27
CA LYS A 48 -14.85 -14.49 6.40
C LYS A 48 -14.45 -13.68 5.19
N THR A 49 -15.40 -13.00 4.56
CA THR A 49 -15.12 -12.13 3.41
C THR A 49 -14.28 -10.93 3.82
N VAL A 50 -14.62 -10.26 4.93
CA VAL A 50 -13.88 -9.08 5.40
C VAL A 50 -12.46 -9.43 5.84
N SER A 51 -12.27 -10.51 6.60
CA SER A 51 -10.93 -10.97 7.00
C SER A 51 -10.04 -11.34 5.80
N LYS A 52 -10.61 -11.97 4.76
CA LYS A 52 -9.90 -12.22 3.50
C LYS A 52 -9.43 -10.92 2.84
N LYS A 53 -10.31 -9.92 2.71
CA LYS A 53 -9.96 -8.61 2.13
C LYS A 53 -8.86 -7.91 2.92
N ILE A 54 -8.93 -7.93 4.26
CA ILE A 54 -7.91 -7.31 5.12
C ILE A 54 -6.56 -7.99 4.94
N LYS A 55 -6.54 -9.33 4.88
CA LYS A 55 -5.32 -10.09 4.63
C LYS A 55 -4.69 -9.70 3.29
N GLU A 56 -5.47 -9.72 2.21
CA GLU A 56 -4.98 -9.36 0.88
C GLU A 56 -4.50 -7.90 0.81
N ALA A 57 -5.24 -6.95 1.39
CA ALA A 57 -4.84 -5.54 1.44
C ALA A 57 -3.56 -5.33 2.25
N SER A 58 -3.41 -6.06 3.36
CA SER A 58 -2.22 -5.99 4.21
C SER A 58 -0.98 -6.57 3.52
N GLU A 59 -1.10 -7.76 2.91
CA GLU A 59 -0.01 -8.40 2.16
C GLU A 59 0.42 -7.51 0.98
N PHE A 60 -0.55 -6.94 0.25
CA PHE A 60 -0.29 -5.99 -0.82
C PHE A 60 0.46 -4.74 -0.33
N ALA A 61 0.01 -4.13 0.76
CA ALA A 61 0.65 -2.94 1.33
C ALA A 61 2.09 -3.23 1.81
N VAL A 62 2.36 -4.42 2.34
CA VAL A 62 3.72 -4.86 2.70
C VAL A 62 4.59 -4.97 1.45
N GLY A 63 4.12 -5.62 0.38
CA GLY A 63 4.87 -5.72 -0.88
C GLY A 63 5.22 -4.36 -1.48
N VAL A 64 4.27 -3.41 -1.49
CA VAL A 64 4.52 -2.03 -1.96
C VAL A 64 5.54 -1.31 -1.09
N LYS A 65 5.47 -1.49 0.24
CA LYS A 65 6.42 -0.89 1.19
C LYS A 65 7.85 -1.40 0.98
N GLU A 66 8.03 -2.69 0.70
CA GLU A 66 9.34 -3.27 0.39
C GLU A 66 9.94 -2.64 -0.86
N ILE A 67 9.15 -2.49 -1.93
CA ILE A 67 9.59 -1.82 -3.16
C ILE A 67 9.99 -0.38 -2.86
N GLY A 68 9.17 0.36 -2.10
CA GLY A 68 9.50 1.73 -1.67
C GLY A 68 10.80 1.83 -0.90
N GLY A 69 11.03 0.92 0.06
CA GLY A 69 12.27 0.88 0.83
C GLY A 69 13.52 0.61 -0.02
N LEU A 70 13.40 -0.24 -1.04
CA LEU A 70 14.50 -0.46 -2.00
C LEU A 70 14.77 0.78 -2.85
N VAL A 71 13.73 1.45 -3.36
CA VAL A 71 13.89 2.71 -4.10
C VAL A 71 14.53 3.79 -3.22
N ASP A 72 14.11 3.91 -1.95
CA ASP A 72 14.70 4.84 -0.98
C ASP A 72 16.17 4.52 -0.68
N SER A 73 16.55 3.25 -0.68
CA SER A 73 17.94 2.84 -0.45
C SER A 73 18.90 3.38 -1.51
N LEU A 74 18.42 3.60 -2.74
CA LEU A 74 19.22 4.18 -3.83
C LEU A 74 19.62 5.63 -3.55
N ASP A 75 18.81 6.41 -2.82
CA ASP A 75 19.20 7.74 -2.33
C ASP A 75 20.37 7.66 -1.34
N GLY A 76 20.41 6.59 -0.55
CA GLY A 76 21.52 6.28 0.35
C GLY A 76 22.78 5.97 -0.42
N LEU A 77 22.68 5.12 -1.44
CA LEU A 77 23.80 4.77 -2.33
C LEU A 77 24.31 5.98 -3.12
N ALA A 78 23.43 6.88 -3.57
CA ALA A 78 23.81 8.12 -4.26
C ALA A 78 24.74 9.01 -3.41
N LYS A 79 24.59 9.00 -2.08
CA LYS A 79 25.48 9.75 -1.18
C LYS A 79 26.92 9.20 -1.15
N GLY A 80 27.10 7.95 -1.56
CA GLY A 80 28.40 7.29 -1.65
C GLY A 80 29.20 7.61 -2.92
N ILE A 81 28.60 8.30 -3.90
CA ILE A 81 29.28 8.65 -5.15
C ILE A 81 30.51 9.53 -4.89
N GLY A 82 31.64 9.13 -5.47
CA GLY A 82 32.91 9.85 -5.33
C GLY A 82 33.40 9.90 -3.87
N LYS A 83 32.95 8.97 -3.03
CA LYS A 83 33.34 8.89 -1.61
C LYS A 83 34.19 7.67 -1.32
N LYS A 84 34.94 7.76 -0.22
CA LYS A 84 35.64 6.64 0.43
C LYS A 84 35.31 6.59 1.91
N ILE A 85 35.58 5.43 2.51
CA ILE A 85 35.57 5.27 3.96
C ILE A 85 36.92 5.75 4.53
N VAL A 86 36.84 6.53 5.59
CA VAL A 86 37.96 7.01 6.41
C VAL A 86 37.64 6.74 7.88
N SER A 87 38.59 6.98 8.78
CA SER A 87 38.40 6.73 10.22
C SER A 87 37.23 7.52 10.85
N SER A 88 36.85 8.65 10.26
CA SER A 88 35.72 9.48 10.68
C SER A 88 34.41 9.20 9.94
N GLY A 89 34.32 8.11 9.17
CA GLY A 89 33.14 7.76 8.38
C GLY A 89 33.36 7.91 6.88
N ILE A 90 32.57 8.75 6.21
CA ILE A 90 32.60 8.90 4.75
C ILE A 90 33.17 10.28 4.38
N ALA A 91 34.15 10.31 3.47
CA ALA A 91 34.77 11.53 2.96
C ALA A 91 34.84 11.52 1.43
N THR A 92 34.94 12.71 0.82
CA THR A 92 35.15 12.86 -0.64
C THR A 92 36.50 12.26 -1.04
N GLU A 93 36.52 11.48 -2.11
CA GLU A 93 37.73 10.94 -2.72
C GLU A 93 38.23 11.92 -3.78
N SER A 94 39.36 12.59 -3.52
CA SER A 94 39.94 13.60 -4.41
C SER A 94 41.05 13.09 -5.32
N THR A 95 41.65 11.94 -5.00
CA THR A 95 42.87 11.44 -5.63
C THR A 95 42.58 10.29 -6.60
N HIS A 96 41.62 9.44 -6.25
CA HIS A 96 41.12 8.34 -7.08
C HIS A 96 39.61 8.45 -7.31
N ASN A 97 39.14 9.66 -7.65
CA ASN A 97 37.74 9.92 -8.00
C ASN A 97 37.30 9.14 -9.24
N ASN A 98 36.00 9.19 -9.57
CA ASN A 98 35.46 8.56 -10.79
C ASN A 98 35.63 7.04 -10.84
N LYS A 99 35.53 6.35 -9.70
CA LYS A 99 35.67 4.88 -9.56
C LYS A 99 34.40 4.23 -9.04
N ASN A 100 33.24 4.63 -9.54
CA ASN A 100 31.95 4.19 -9.01
C ASN A 100 31.45 2.83 -9.56
N ASN A 101 32.27 2.05 -10.29
CA ASN A 101 31.79 0.81 -10.93
C ASN A 101 31.21 -0.19 -9.94
N GLY A 102 31.88 -0.43 -8.82
CA GLY A 102 31.40 -1.35 -7.79
C GLY A 102 30.07 -0.89 -7.19
N LEU A 103 29.96 0.43 -6.92
CA LEU A 103 28.71 1.04 -6.46
C LEU A 103 27.60 0.86 -7.50
N MET A 104 27.88 1.15 -8.78
CA MET A 104 26.91 1.07 -9.86
C MET A 104 26.47 -0.37 -10.16
N ALA A 105 27.37 -1.35 -10.03
CA ALA A 105 27.00 -2.76 -10.09
C ALA A 105 26.02 -3.12 -8.96
N GLY A 106 26.28 -2.65 -7.73
CA GLY A 106 25.35 -2.83 -6.60
C GLY A 106 24.00 -2.14 -6.83
N VAL A 107 23.99 -0.93 -7.39
CA VAL A 107 22.75 -0.23 -7.77
C VAL A 107 21.98 -1.04 -8.81
N TYR A 108 22.66 -1.58 -9.81
CA TYR A 108 22.03 -2.40 -10.85
C TYR A 108 21.35 -3.64 -10.25
N GLU A 109 21.99 -4.33 -9.31
CA GLU A 109 21.38 -5.46 -8.60
C GLU A 109 20.14 -5.04 -7.79
N VAL A 110 20.17 -3.87 -7.14
CA VAL A 110 18.99 -3.33 -6.46
C VAL A 110 17.88 -2.99 -7.46
N ALA A 111 18.21 -2.44 -8.62
CA ALA A 111 17.24 -2.16 -9.69
C ALA A 111 16.58 -3.44 -10.22
N LEU A 112 17.36 -4.51 -10.42
CA LEU A 112 16.87 -5.84 -10.80
C LEU A 112 15.92 -6.41 -9.74
N LEU A 113 16.27 -6.26 -8.45
CA LEU A 113 15.43 -6.71 -7.35
C LEU A 113 14.11 -5.93 -7.28
N ILE A 114 14.15 -4.61 -7.49
CA ILE A 114 12.96 -3.75 -7.56
C ILE A 114 12.04 -4.21 -8.70
N GLU A 115 12.57 -4.40 -9.91
CA GLU A 115 11.81 -4.88 -11.06
C GLU A 115 11.17 -6.24 -10.77
N THR A 116 11.94 -7.18 -10.22
CA THR A 116 11.48 -8.52 -9.87
C THR A 116 10.31 -8.46 -8.88
N LYS A 117 10.45 -7.68 -7.80
CA LYS A 117 9.38 -7.50 -6.81
C LYS A 117 8.16 -6.79 -7.40
N ALA A 118 8.36 -5.78 -8.24
CA ALA A 118 7.26 -5.10 -8.92
C ALA A 118 6.50 -6.06 -9.84
N LYS A 119 7.19 -6.88 -10.64
CA LYS A 119 6.58 -7.88 -11.54
C LYS A 119 5.77 -8.93 -10.76
N ASN A 120 6.27 -9.35 -9.60
CA ASN A 120 5.60 -10.30 -8.71
C ASN A 120 4.49 -9.68 -7.85
N LEU A 121 4.32 -8.35 -7.86
CA LEU A 121 3.26 -7.70 -7.12
C LEU A 121 1.90 -7.99 -7.78
N GLN A 122 1.00 -8.60 -6.99
CA GLN A 122 -0.34 -9.00 -7.41
C GLN A 122 -1.39 -8.27 -6.59
N VAL A 123 -2.44 -7.79 -7.24
CA VAL A 123 -3.63 -7.28 -6.57
C VAL A 123 -4.52 -8.47 -6.22
N GLY A 124 -4.85 -8.64 -4.95
CA GLY A 124 -5.73 -9.71 -4.49
C GLY A 124 -7.10 -9.64 -5.16
N GLU A 125 -7.66 -10.79 -5.52
CA GLU A 125 -8.95 -10.90 -6.23
C GLU A 125 -10.07 -10.17 -5.49
N SER A 126 -10.04 -10.17 -4.15
CA SER A 126 -11.09 -9.54 -3.35
C SER A 126 -10.98 -8.02 -3.27
N LEU A 127 -9.85 -7.45 -3.71
CA LEU A 127 -9.61 -6.01 -3.78
C LEU A 127 -10.12 -5.41 -5.09
N GLY A 128 -10.10 -6.18 -6.19
CA GLY A 128 -10.92 -5.97 -7.40
C GLY A 128 -10.89 -4.58 -8.07
N ASP A 129 -9.92 -3.72 -7.75
CA ASP A 129 -9.89 -2.33 -8.21
C ASP A 129 -9.03 -2.17 -9.47
N ARG A 130 -9.67 -1.86 -10.61
CA ARG A 130 -9.00 -1.61 -11.90
C ARG A 130 -8.02 -0.43 -11.83
N ASP A 131 -8.28 0.55 -10.98
CA ASP A 131 -7.40 1.70 -10.76
C ASP A 131 -6.16 1.30 -9.93
N LEU A 132 -6.29 0.34 -9.01
CA LEU A 132 -5.16 -0.22 -8.27
C LEU A 132 -4.23 -1.02 -9.18
N GLN A 133 -4.79 -1.90 -10.03
CA GLN A 133 -4.00 -2.69 -10.98
C GLN A 133 -3.23 -1.78 -11.95
N THR A 134 -3.88 -0.71 -12.44
CA THR A 134 -3.23 0.27 -13.33
C THR A 134 -2.02 0.94 -12.67
N LYS A 135 -2.08 1.26 -11.37
CA LYS A 135 -0.93 1.81 -10.63
C LYS A 135 0.18 0.78 -10.41
N VAL A 136 -0.17 -0.49 -10.17
CA VAL A 136 0.80 -1.58 -10.10
C VAL A 136 1.54 -1.72 -11.43
N ASP A 137 0.82 -1.71 -12.54
CA ASP A 137 1.41 -1.82 -13.88
C ASP A 137 2.30 -0.60 -14.20
N THR A 138 1.90 0.58 -13.77
CA THR A 138 2.75 1.79 -13.86
C THR A 138 4.08 1.58 -13.11
N VAL A 139 4.06 1.07 -11.89
CA VAL A 139 5.29 0.78 -11.12
C VAL A 139 6.14 -0.27 -11.84
N LYS A 140 5.55 -1.35 -12.37
CA LYS A 140 6.26 -2.38 -13.16
C LYS A 140 6.98 -1.76 -14.35
N THR A 141 6.27 -0.98 -15.16
CA THR A 141 6.84 -0.31 -16.33
C THR A 141 7.97 0.65 -15.95
N LYS A 142 7.81 1.43 -14.87
CA LYS A 142 8.86 2.37 -14.45
C LYS A 142 10.08 1.67 -13.84
N ALA A 143 9.90 0.55 -13.14
CA ALA A 143 11.00 -0.25 -12.62
C ALA A 143 11.84 -0.85 -13.75
N GLU A 144 11.16 -1.42 -14.75
CA GLU A 144 11.79 -1.95 -15.95
C GLU A 144 12.50 -0.85 -16.75
N ALA A 145 11.88 0.33 -16.91
CA ALA A 145 12.48 1.47 -17.58
C ALA A 145 13.78 1.93 -16.90
N PHE A 146 13.78 2.03 -15.56
CA PHE A 146 14.98 2.39 -14.80
C PHE A 146 16.11 1.38 -14.99
N LYS A 147 15.85 0.07 -14.80
CA LYS A 147 16.85 -0.97 -15.01
C LYS A 147 17.38 -0.96 -16.44
N ASN A 148 16.49 -0.89 -17.44
CA ASN A 148 16.88 -0.88 -18.85
C ASN A 148 17.70 0.36 -19.19
N LYS A 149 17.40 1.51 -18.59
CA LYS A 149 18.20 2.72 -18.77
C LYS A 149 19.63 2.53 -18.27
N LEU A 150 19.82 1.93 -17.10
CA LEU A 150 21.16 1.59 -16.59
C LEU A 150 21.90 0.64 -17.56
N THR A 151 21.23 -0.42 -18.03
CA THR A 151 21.80 -1.35 -19.02
C THR A 151 22.20 -0.64 -20.31
N ASN A 152 21.36 0.22 -20.84
CA ASN A 152 21.60 0.93 -22.10
C ASN A 152 22.75 1.96 -21.99
N GLN A 153 23.14 2.31 -20.77
CA GLN A 153 24.24 3.23 -20.48
C GLN A 153 25.49 2.49 -20.00
N HIS A 154 25.60 1.17 -20.28
CA HIS A 154 26.71 0.34 -19.80
C HIS A 154 28.09 0.83 -20.25
N THR A 155 28.20 1.54 -21.39
CA THR A 155 29.47 2.11 -21.86
C THR A 155 30.02 3.12 -20.86
N ASP A 156 29.13 3.88 -20.22
CA ASP A 156 29.46 4.98 -19.33
C ASP A 156 29.45 4.51 -17.87
N LEU A 157 28.47 3.66 -17.52
CA LEU A 157 28.25 3.15 -16.17
C LEU A 157 29.06 1.89 -15.84
N GLY A 158 29.62 1.24 -16.86
CA GLY A 158 30.50 0.08 -16.76
C GLY A 158 31.87 0.32 -17.40
N SER A 159 32.25 1.59 -17.62
CA SER A 159 33.52 1.95 -18.26
C SER A 159 34.71 1.30 -17.56
N SER A 160 35.64 0.74 -18.34
CA SER A 160 36.89 0.15 -17.83
C SER A 160 37.79 1.18 -17.14
N SER A 161 37.67 2.45 -17.51
CA SER A 161 38.40 3.55 -16.87
C SER A 161 37.79 4.01 -15.55
N GLY A 162 36.59 3.54 -15.22
CA GLY A 162 35.85 3.96 -14.05
C GLY A 162 34.59 4.76 -14.40
N THR A 163 33.47 4.50 -13.72
CA THR A 163 32.27 5.32 -13.80
C THR A 163 32.50 6.64 -13.09
N THR A 164 32.43 7.73 -13.85
CA THR A 164 32.62 9.08 -13.32
C THR A 164 31.56 9.44 -12.29
N ASP A 165 31.91 10.36 -11.38
CA ASP A 165 30.99 10.84 -10.37
C ASP A 165 29.76 11.48 -11.03
N THR A 166 29.99 12.26 -12.10
CA THR A 166 28.92 12.85 -12.92
C THR A 166 28.02 11.79 -13.54
N ASN A 167 28.56 10.74 -14.17
CA ASN A 167 27.74 9.70 -14.79
C ASN A 167 26.95 8.91 -13.73
N ALA A 168 27.54 8.64 -12.57
CA ALA A 168 26.86 8.02 -11.44
C ALA A 168 25.72 8.92 -10.90
N GLN A 169 25.95 10.22 -10.75
CA GLN A 169 24.92 11.18 -10.33
C GLN A 169 23.76 11.23 -11.34
N GLN A 170 24.07 11.28 -12.63
CA GLN A 170 23.08 11.22 -13.73
C GLN A 170 22.29 9.91 -13.75
N ALA A 171 22.80 8.85 -13.09
CA ALA A 171 22.15 7.55 -13.01
C ALA A 171 21.28 7.37 -11.76
N ILE A 172 21.70 7.86 -10.59
CA ILE A 172 21.03 7.52 -9.32
C ILE A 172 20.74 8.71 -8.39
N ASP A 173 21.32 9.89 -8.62
CA ASP A 173 20.97 11.08 -7.84
C ASP A 173 19.70 11.73 -8.40
N ARG A 174 18.56 11.10 -8.12
CA ARG A 174 17.24 11.60 -8.53
C ARG A 174 16.87 12.94 -7.89
N LYS A 175 17.53 13.35 -6.80
CA LYS A 175 17.20 14.62 -6.11
C LYS A 175 17.78 15.79 -6.87
N THR A 176 18.99 15.64 -7.39
CA THR A 176 19.66 16.66 -8.20
C THR A 176 19.33 16.53 -9.68
N HIS A 177 19.20 15.30 -10.19
CA HIS A 177 19.06 14.98 -11.62
C HIS A 177 17.74 14.29 -11.99
N GLY A 178 16.72 14.35 -11.15
CA GLY A 178 15.44 13.67 -11.39
C GLY A 178 14.63 14.17 -12.58
N SER A 179 14.92 15.36 -13.11
CA SER A 179 14.20 15.94 -14.25
C SER A 179 14.93 15.77 -15.58
N ASN A 180 16.26 15.65 -15.55
CA ASN A 180 17.13 15.71 -16.72
C ASN A 180 18.23 14.64 -16.74
N GLY A 181 18.25 13.74 -15.76
CA GLY A 181 19.20 12.65 -15.63
C GLY A 181 19.31 11.83 -16.90
N THR A 182 20.47 11.84 -17.54
CA THR A 182 20.66 11.16 -18.83
C THR A 182 20.97 9.68 -18.69
N HIS A 183 21.30 9.21 -17.48
CA HIS A 183 21.80 7.86 -17.22
C HIS A 183 20.90 7.00 -16.31
N GLY A 184 19.73 7.50 -15.92
CA GLY A 184 18.79 6.76 -15.05
C GLY A 184 18.14 7.56 -13.94
N ALA A 185 18.71 8.72 -13.55
CA ALA A 185 18.19 9.47 -12.40
C ALA A 185 16.77 10.00 -12.67
N LYS A 186 16.44 10.30 -13.93
CA LYS A 186 15.08 10.64 -14.35
C LYS A 186 14.12 9.45 -14.19
N GLU A 187 14.46 8.30 -14.74
CA GLU A 187 13.66 7.08 -14.63
C GLU A 187 13.48 6.65 -13.17
N LEU A 188 14.51 6.82 -12.34
CA LEU A 188 14.44 6.59 -10.89
C LEU A 188 13.49 7.57 -10.19
N ALA A 189 13.49 8.85 -10.57
CA ALA A 189 12.54 9.83 -10.04
C ALA A 189 11.09 9.49 -10.40
N GLU A 190 10.86 9.07 -11.65
CA GLU A 190 9.54 8.64 -12.13
C GLU A 190 9.07 7.35 -11.41
N LEU A 191 9.97 6.39 -11.19
CA LEU A 191 9.70 5.19 -10.40
C LEU A 191 9.35 5.55 -8.96
N TYR A 192 10.13 6.41 -8.31
CA TYR A 192 9.84 6.88 -6.94
C TYR A 192 8.46 7.54 -6.84
N ALA A 193 8.11 8.38 -7.81
CA ALA A 193 6.79 9.02 -7.85
C ALA A 193 5.66 7.99 -7.99
N ALA A 194 5.80 7.03 -8.90
CA ALA A 194 4.82 5.96 -9.09
C ALA A 194 4.65 5.10 -7.83
N VAL A 195 5.75 4.71 -7.18
CA VAL A 195 5.72 3.93 -5.93
C VAL A 195 5.10 4.71 -4.78
N THR A 196 5.36 6.01 -4.68
CA THR A 196 4.74 6.89 -3.67
C THR A 196 3.22 6.94 -3.84
N VAL A 197 2.75 7.10 -5.07
CA VAL A 197 1.31 7.08 -5.39
C VAL A 197 0.71 5.73 -5.03
N LEU A 198 1.34 4.62 -5.44
CA LEU A 198 0.87 3.28 -5.14
C LEU A 198 0.83 3.00 -3.63
N MET A 199 1.84 3.43 -2.88
CA MET A 199 1.90 3.28 -1.42
C MET A 199 0.78 4.05 -0.72
N LYS A 200 0.43 5.25 -1.22
CA LYS A 200 -0.71 5.99 -0.70
C LYS A 200 -2.01 5.22 -0.97
N THR A 201 -2.24 4.77 -2.20
CA THR A 201 -3.43 4.00 -2.55
C THR A 201 -3.53 2.69 -1.76
N ALA A 202 -2.43 1.96 -1.56
CA ALA A 202 -2.42 0.74 -0.75
C ALA A 202 -2.83 1.00 0.70
N LYS A 203 -2.35 2.10 1.30
CA LYS A 203 -2.74 2.52 2.66
C LYS A 203 -4.22 2.90 2.72
N ASP A 204 -4.73 3.60 1.71
CA ASP A 204 -6.14 3.98 1.63
C ASP A 204 -7.02 2.74 1.50
N VAL A 205 -6.69 1.79 0.62
CA VAL A 205 -7.39 0.50 0.47
C VAL A 205 -7.41 -0.29 1.77
N LEU A 206 -6.27 -0.40 2.46
CA LEU A 206 -6.21 -1.07 3.76
C LEU A 206 -7.10 -0.37 4.80
N LYS A 207 -7.04 0.96 4.87
CA LYS A 207 -7.85 1.76 5.79
C LYS A 207 -9.35 1.60 5.52
N GLU A 208 -9.79 1.68 4.26
CA GLU A 208 -11.20 1.52 3.91
C GLU A 208 -11.69 0.08 4.15
N THR A 209 -10.84 -0.92 3.90
CA THR A 209 -11.17 -2.31 4.21
C THR A 209 -11.36 -2.53 5.71
N ILE A 210 -10.52 -1.92 6.55
CA ILE A 210 -10.67 -1.97 8.02
C ILE A 210 -11.93 -1.22 8.47
N LYS A 211 -12.20 -0.04 7.91
CA LYS A 211 -13.43 0.73 8.20
C LYS A 211 -14.69 -0.06 7.88
N GLY A 212 -14.69 -0.86 6.81
CA GLY A 212 -15.81 -1.73 6.46
C GLY A 212 -16.22 -2.74 7.55
N ILE A 213 -15.39 -2.97 8.57
CA ILE A 213 -15.79 -3.70 9.78
C ILE A 213 -16.68 -2.84 10.69
N ALA A 214 -16.31 -1.58 10.90
CA ALA A 214 -17.01 -0.66 11.79
C ALA A 214 -18.27 -0.07 11.14
N GLU A 215 -18.22 0.13 9.82
CA GLU A 215 -19.26 0.72 9.00
C GLU A 215 -19.60 -0.25 7.85
N PRO A 216 -20.20 -1.41 8.15
CA PRO A 216 -20.56 -2.37 7.12
C PRO A 216 -21.63 -1.78 6.21
N VAL A 217 -21.48 -2.00 4.90
CA VAL A 217 -22.47 -1.56 3.92
C VAL A 217 -23.78 -2.28 4.20
N LYS A 218 -24.87 -1.51 4.37
CA LYS A 218 -26.22 -2.07 4.43
C LYS A 218 -26.51 -2.84 3.15
N ILE A 219 -26.55 -4.16 3.25
CA ILE A 219 -27.12 -4.99 2.20
C ILE A 219 -28.62 -4.98 2.44
N GLU A 220 -29.38 -4.21 1.65
CA GLU A 220 -30.83 -4.38 1.59
C GLU A 220 -31.10 -5.79 1.06
N PHE A 221 -31.50 -6.70 1.95
CA PHE A 221 -32.05 -7.98 1.52
C PHE A 221 -33.34 -7.67 0.76
N ALA A 222 -33.31 -7.78 -0.57
CA ALA A 222 -34.51 -7.80 -1.38
C ALA A 222 -35.39 -8.92 -0.82
N ALA A 223 -36.53 -8.53 -0.23
CA ALA A 223 -37.49 -9.47 0.30
C ALA A 223 -37.85 -10.46 -0.80
N LYS A 224 -37.56 -11.75 -0.59
CA LYS A 224 -38.08 -12.80 -1.45
C LYS A 224 -39.61 -12.73 -1.36
N VAL A 225 -40.22 -12.20 -2.42
CA VAL A 225 -41.65 -12.34 -2.66
C VAL A 225 -41.86 -13.81 -3.03
N ASN A 226 -42.41 -14.58 -2.09
CA ASN A 226 -42.98 -15.89 -2.37
C ASN A 226 -44.42 -15.72 -2.88
#